data_AF-A0A5S3RJ80-F1
#
_entry.id   AF-A0A5S3RJ80-F1
#
_cell.length_a   1.000
_cell.length_b   1.000
_cell.length_c   1.000
_cell.angle_alpha   90.00
_cell.angle_beta   90.00
_cell.angle_gamma   90.00
#
_symmetry.space_group_name_H-M   'P 1'
#
loop_
_entity.id
_entity.type
_entity.pdbx_description
1 polymer ?
#
loop_
_entity_poly.entity_id
_entity_poly.type
_entity_poly.pdbx_seq_one_letter_code
_entity_poly.pdbx_strand_id
1 'polypeptide(L)' 'AIYISYNKTIIKYECLARLINCHVEILNHDSFLYVVNRSRLDGMLSGSMLTECFARFRKSSICWSINITVQYMLDPCLT' A
#
# COMPACT_ATOMS: atom_id res chain seq x y z
N ALA A 1 10.00 -4.35 -5.98
CA ALA A 1 10.56 -3.28 -6.84
C ALA A 1 10.57 -3.80 -8.26
N ILE A 2 10.18 -2.97 -9.21
CA ILE A 2 10.19 -3.28 -10.64
C ILE A 2 11.49 -2.71 -11.21
N TYR A 3 12.28 -3.56 -11.88
CA TYR A 3 13.60 -3.21 -12.37
C TYR A 3 13.80 -3.65 -13.82
N ILE A 4 14.75 -2.98 -14.49
CA ILE A 4 15.23 -3.37 -15.81
C ILE A 4 16.04 -4.66 -15.69
N SER A 5 15.70 -5.69 -16.45
CA SER A 5 16.28 -7.04 -16.31
C SER A 5 17.81 -7.09 -16.50
N TYR A 6 18.35 -6.33 -17.45
CA TYR A 6 19.76 -6.42 -17.86
C TYR A 6 20.75 -5.65 -16.96
N ASN A 7 20.33 -4.56 -16.32
CA ASN A 7 21.22 -3.74 -15.47
C ASN A 7 20.73 -3.57 -14.02
N LYS A 8 19.62 -4.24 -13.66
CA LYS A 8 19.01 -4.19 -12.32
C LYS A 8 18.63 -2.78 -11.82
N THR A 9 18.55 -1.81 -12.73
CA THR A 9 18.13 -0.45 -12.37
C THR A 9 16.67 -0.44 -11.98
N ILE A 10 16.37 0.10 -10.80
CA ILE A 10 15.00 0.21 -10.28
C ILE A 10 14.26 1.30 -11.06
N ILE A 11 13.14 0.93 -11.67
CA ILE A 11 12.27 1.86 -12.39
C ILE A 11 11.20 2.39 -11.43
N LYS A 12 10.66 1.50 -10.58
CA LYS A 12 9.48 1.79 -9.77
C LYS A 12 9.38 0.89 -8.55
N TYR A 13 8.79 1.40 -7.48
CA TYR A 13 8.34 0.57 -6.36
C TYR A 13 6.83 0.30 -6.43
N GLU A 14 6.44 -0.92 -6.10
CA GLU A 14 5.04 -1.28 -5.87
C GLU A 14 4.85 -1.43 -4.37
N CYS A 15 3.94 -0.66 -3.80
CA CYS A 15 3.69 -0.59 -2.37
C CYS A 15 2.58 -1.59 -2.01
N LEU A 16 2.96 -2.63 -1.28
CA LEU A 16 2.06 -3.71 -0.86
C LEU A 16 1.84 -3.64 0.65
N ALA A 17 0.59 -3.79 1.07
CA ALA A 17 0.23 -3.75 2.48
C ALA A 17 0.88 -4.92 3.24
N ARG A 18 1.36 -4.62 4.44
CA ARG A 18 1.91 -5.58 5.41
C ARG A 18 1.41 -5.20 6.80
N LEU A 19 1.09 -6.20 7.61
CA LEU A 19 0.62 -5.99 8.97
C LEU A 19 1.63 -6.61 9.94
N ILE A 20 2.00 -5.87 10.98
CA ILE A 20 2.85 -6.37 12.06
C ILE A 20 1.93 -6.73 13.21
N ASN A 21 1.94 -7.99 13.64
CA ASN A 21 1.12 -8.44 14.78
C ASN A 21 1.83 -8.20 16.13
N CYS A 22 1.17 -8.56 17.23
CA CYS A 22 1.72 -8.43 18.59
C CYS A 22 2.98 -9.28 18.84
N HIS A 23 3.26 -10.27 17.99
CA HIS A 23 4.45 -11.11 18.03
C HIS A 23 5.57 -10.59 17.10
N VAL A 24 5.42 -9.39 16.53
CA VAL A 24 6.37 -8.76 15.60
C VAL A 24 6.50 -9.55 14.28
N GLU A 25 5.53 -10.39 13.97
CA GLU A 25 5.50 -11.12 12.71
C GLU A 25 4.89 -10.24 11.62
N ILE A 26 5.51 -10.29 10.43
CA ILE A 26 5.05 -9.56 9.26
C ILE A 26 4.12 -10.46 8.45
N LEU A 27 2.83 -10.13 8.48
CA LEU A 27 1.80 -10.82 7.73
C LEU A 27 1.69 -10.26 6.30
N ASN A 28 1.56 -11.16 5.34
CA ASN A 28 1.26 -10.82 3.95
C ASN A 28 -0.22 -10.44 3.80
N HIS A 29 -0.53 -9.70 2.74
CA HIS A 29 -1.87 -9.20 2.49
C HIS A 29 -2.95 -10.30 2.50
N ASP A 30 -2.67 -11.48 1.92
CA ASP A 30 -3.61 -12.60 1.90
C ASP A 30 -4.05 -13.07 3.29
N SER A 31 -3.20 -12.90 4.31
CA SER A 31 -3.46 -13.34 5.68
C SER A 31 -4.47 -12.47 6.43
N PHE A 32 -4.61 -11.19 6.06
CA PHE A 32 -5.46 -10.24 6.79
C PHE A 32 -6.52 -9.55 5.93
N LEU A 33 -6.38 -9.54 4.60
CA LEU A 33 -7.25 -8.77 3.71
C LEU A 33 -8.70 -9.25 3.76
N TYR A 34 -8.93 -10.55 3.96
CA TYR A 34 -10.27 -11.09 4.17
C TYR A 34 -10.98 -10.45 5.37
N VAL A 35 -10.27 -10.32 6.50
CA VAL A 35 -10.79 -9.71 7.73
C VAL A 35 -11.02 -8.22 7.54
N VAL A 36 -10.09 -7.52 6.88
CA VAL A 36 -10.21 -6.09 6.56
C VAL A 36 -11.46 -5.81 5.72
N ASN A 37 -11.65 -6.57 4.65
CA ASN A 37 -12.81 -6.42 3.75
C ASN A 37 -14.13 -6.75 4.47
N ARG A 38 -14.17 -7.84 5.24
CA ARG A 38 -15.36 -8.22 6.05
C ARG A 38 -15.72 -7.14 7.09
N SER A 39 -14.71 -6.46 7.62
CA SER A 39 -14.88 -5.41 8.63
C SER A 39 -15.10 -4.02 8.04
N ARG A 40 -15.12 -3.88 6.70
CA ARG A 40 -15.24 -2.59 5.99
C ARG A 40 -14.14 -1.59 6.36
N LEU A 41 -12.94 -2.10 6.66
CA LEU A 41 -11.76 -1.31 7.01
C LEU A 41 -10.86 -1.06 5.79
N ASP A 42 -11.26 -1.51 4.61
CA ASP A 42 -10.48 -1.45 3.38
C ASP A 42 -10.24 0.00 2.89
N GLY A 43 -11.22 0.89 3.06
CA GLY A 43 -11.05 2.33 2.82
C GLY A 43 -10.01 2.95 3.78
N MET A 44 -10.08 2.62 5.07
CA MET A 44 -9.12 3.10 6.08
C MET A 44 -7.71 2.57 5.82
N LEU A 45 -7.58 1.30 5.43
CA LEU A 45 -6.30 0.70 5.05
C LEU A 45 -5.70 1.43 3.84
N SER A 46 -6.48 1.67 2.79
CA SER A 46 -6.02 2.42 1.61
C SER A 46 -5.57 3.83 1.97
N GLY A 47 -6.35 4.57 2.78
CA GLY A 47 -5.97 5.92 3.22
C GLY A 47 -4.69 5.96 4.05
N SER A 48 -4.53 5.02 4.99
CA SER A 48 -3.33 4.91 5.82
C SER A 48 -2.10 4.58 4.97
N MET A 49 -2.22 3.58 4.10
CA MET A 49 -1.15 3.19 3.17
C MET A 49 -0.76 4.32 2.22
N LEU A 50 -1.73 5.08 1.71
CA LEU A 50 -1.47 6.21 0.83
C LEU A 50 -0.70 7.33 1.54
N THR A 51 -1.10 7.65 2.78
CA THR A 51 -0.40 8.63 3.64
C THR A 51 1.06 8.23 3.86
N GLU A 52 1.29 6.96 4.22
CA GLU A 52 2.65 6.43 4.41
C GLU A 52 3.48 6.45 3.12
N CYS A 53 2.89 6.09 1.98
CA CYS A 53 3.58 6.14 0.69
C CYS A 53 3.98 7.58 0.33
N PHE A 54 3.08 8.54 0.48
CA PHE A 54 3.42 9.95 0.27
C PHE A 54 4.55 10.39 1.21
N ALA A 55 4.47 10.10 2.51
CA ALA A 55 5.51 10.46 3.46
C ALA A 55 6.87 9.84 3.09
N ARG A 56 6.88 8.56 2.69
CA ARG A 56 8.08 7.81 2.31
C ARG A 56 8.75 8.34 1.05
N PHE A 57 7.97 8.69 0.03
CA PHE A 57 8.47 9.07 -1.29
C PHE A 57 8.52 10.57 -1.54
N ARG A 58 8.05 11.44 -0.63
CA ARG A 58 8.00 12.90 -0.83
C ARG A 58 9.32 13.58 -1.23
N LYS A 59 10.47 12.98 -0.88
CA LYS A 59 11.82 13.49 -1.21
C LYS A 59 12.52 12.67 -2.30
N SER A 60 11.83 11.69 -2.89
CA SER A 60 12.37 10.78 -3.89
C SER A 60 11.77 11.11 -5.25
N SER A 61 12.61 11.12 -6.29
CA SER A 61 12.14 11.18 -7.68
C SER A 61 11.79 9.80 -8.26
N ILE A 62 11.86 8.74 -7.45
CA ILE A 62 11.57 7.37 -7.90
C ILE A 62 10.06 7.17 -8.00
N CYS A 63 9.61 6.63 -9.14
CA CYS A 63 8.22 6.28 -9.36
C CYS A 63 7.73 5.22 -8.35
N TRP A 64 6.47 5.31 -7.94
CA TRP A 64 5.83 4.30 -7.11
C TRP A 64 4.37 4.10 -7.49
N SER A 65 3.79 2.97 -7.09
CA SER A 65 2.34 2.76 -7.12
C SER A 65 1.86 2.05 -5.88
N ILE A 66 0.55 2.10 -5.68
CA ILE A 66 -0.17 1.50 -4.57
C ILE A 66 -1.51 1.00 -5.09
N ASN A 67 -2.04 -0.06 -4.47
CA ASN A 67 -3.41 -0.51 -4.72
C ASN A 67 -4.40 0.33 -3.90
N ILE A 68 -5.42 0.86 -4.55
CA ILE A 68 -6.49 1.66 -3.93
C ILE A 68 -7.81 0.92 -4.08
N THR A 69 -8.60 0.87 -3.01
CA THR A 69 -9.92 0.23 -3.02
C THR A 69 -10.96 1.17 -3.62
N VAL A 70 -11.98 0.60 -4.28
CA VAL A 70 -13.11 1.38 -4.81
C VAL A 70 -13.80 2.17 -3.70
N GLN A 71 -13.90 1.56 -2.50
CA GLN A 71 -14.47 2.21 -1.32
C GLN A 71 -13.74 3.50 -0.95
N TYR A 72 -12.40 3.49 -1.01
CA TYR A 72 -11.63 4.72 -0.81
C TYR A 72 -11.95 5.73 -1.90
N MET A 73 -11.93 5.36 -3.18
CA MET A 73 -12.22 6.31 -4.28
C MET A 73 -13.61 6.94 -4.24
N LEU A 74 -14.59 6.25 -3.64
CA LEU A 74 -15.95 6.73 -3.49
C LEU A 74 -16.17 7.53 -2.19
N ASP A 75 -15.15 7.68 -1.34
CA ASP A 75 -15.25 8.45 -0.10
C ASP A 75 -15.44 9.95 -0.43
N PRO A 76 -16.59 10.55 -0.11
CA PRO A 76 -16.86 11.96 -0.39
C PRO A 76 -15.95 12.92 0.41
N CYS A 77 -15.22 12.44 1.42
CA CYS A 77 -14.25 13.25 2.16
C CYS A 77 -12.94 13.46 1.39
N LEU A 78 -12.77 12.86 0.21
CA LEU A 78 -11.60 13.04 -0.67
C LEU A 78 -11.73 14.22 -1.65
N THR A 79 -12.91 14.83 -1.77
CA THR A 79 -13.20 16.04 -2.55
C THR A 79 -13.37 17.25 -1.65
#